data_AF-A0A931XV74-F1
#
_entry.id   AF-A0A931XV74-F1
#
_cell.length_a   1.000
_cell.length_b   1.000
_cell.length_c   1.000
_cell.angle_alpha   90.00
_cell.angle_beta   90.00
_cell.angle_gamma   90.00
#
_symmetry.space_group_name_H-M   'P 1'
#
loop_
_entity.id
_entity.type
_entity.pdbx_description
1 polymer ?
#
loop_
_entity_poly.entity_id
_entity_poly.type
_entity_poly.pdbx_seq_one_letter_code
_entity_poly.pdbx_strand_id
1 'polypeptide(L)'
;MKREIIAAAALITVGIIAGCSGSGGTGMSISTPAATTTVSGKVADGYLVGATVFLDRNRNYLLDAGEPSTTSDGSGGYTLNIDPADVGQYPIVALAIKDTTIDLDTNQPVQSSYVLSMHAVSVSPSATGSVTGSVGNFISPISTQLREMMETGKYETVQQAADELRVQLGMPQGMNVQADYVRLGSASSDDPNRVKYQAMHQAARNMASLMGGQMQQVMGAGAGAATAASTANNAAPVDVDRYRAMMGGIFSNISSVKGPNAQSEMTTLMGAMTSTLSAMPMTAPGQPFRNMSSAFRGGMGGMMTARSGGMMK
;
A
#
# COMPACT_ATOMS: atom_id res chain seq x y z
N MET A 1 42.23 58.92 19.77
CA MET A 1 41.87 59.98 20.75
C MET A 1 40.57 59.57 21.43
N LYS A 2 40.49 59.85 22.73
CA LYS A 2 39.55 59.32 23.74
C LYS A 2 38.10 59.80 23.56
N ARG A 3 37.14 59.00 24.08
CA ARG A 3 35.98 59.32 24.96
C ARG A 3 34.70 58.57 24.54
N GLU A 4 33.79 58.04 25.36
CA GLU A 4 33.64 57.71 26.79
C GLU A 4 32.51 56.65 26.89
N ILE A 5 32.47 55.89 27.99
CA ILE A 5 31.50 54.85 28.34
C ILE A 5 30.34 55.48 29.15
N ILE A 6 29.09 55.09 28.90
CA ILE A 6 28.01 55.20 29.91
C ILE A 6 27.29 53.85 30.01
N ALA A 7 27.28 53.33 31.24
CA ALA A 7 26.57 52.15 31.68
C ALA A 7 25.12 52.49 32.09
N ALA A 8 24.20 51.55 31.88
CA ALA A 8 22.96 51.47 32.65
C ALA A 8 22.58 50.00 32.84
N ALA A 9 22.58 49.57 34.10
CA ALA A 9 22.22 48.26 34.59
C ALA A 9 20.71 48.17 34.86
N ALA A 10 20.10 47.01 34.61
CA ALA A 10 18.87 46.59 35.25
C ALA A 10 18.86 45.07 35.44
N LEU A 11 19.23 44.67 36.66
CA LEU A 11 18.99 43.36 37.26
C LEU A 11 17.50 43.24 37.62
N ILE A 12 16.83 42.19 37.18
CA ILE A 12 15.64 41.66 37.89
C ILE A 12 15.80 40.14 38.02
N THR A 13 16.28 39.74 39.19
CA THR A 13 16.20 38.40 39.76
C THR A 13 14.91 38.31 40.58
N VAL A 14 14.03 37.35 40.27
CA VAL A 14 13.03 36.82 41.22
C VAL A 14 12.88 35.32 40.99
N GLY A 15 13.51 34.51 41.85
CA GLY A 15 12.91 33.27 42.36
C GLY A 15 12.00 33.66 43.54
N ILE A 16 11.08 32.87 44.07
CA ILE A 16 10.96 31.43 44.33
C ILE A 16 9.48 31.24 44.70
N ILE A 17 8.75 30.17 44.31
CA ILE A 17 7.82 29.47 45.24
C ILE A 17 7.67 28.01 44.80
N ALA A 18 8.15 27.08 45.64
CA ALA A 18 7.73 25.69 45.63
C ALA A 18 6.32 25.60 46.23
N GLY A 19 5.34 25.25 45.41
CA GLY A 19 3.98 24.93 45.85
C GLY A 19 3.80 23.41 45.85
N CYS A 20 4.10 22.76 46.98
CA CYS A 20 3.50 21.47 47.30
C CYS A 20 2.21 21.75 48.05
N SER A 21 1.07 21.65 47.37
CA SER A 21 -0.27 21.67 47.99
C SER A 21 -1.07 20.52 47.40
N GLY A 22 -1.30 19.49 48.22
CA GLY A 22 -2.24 18.43 47.89
C GLY A 22 -3.68 18.94 47.96
N SER A 23 -4.47 18.59 46.95
CA SER A 23 -5.93 18.52 47.06
C SER A 23 -6.44 17.43 46.12
N GLY A 24 -7.10 16.43 46.69
CA GLY A 24 -7.94 15.50 45.93
C GLY A 24 -9.11 16.25 45.30
N GLY A 25 -9.38 15.95 44.03
CA GLY A 25 -10.48 16.56 43.29
C GLY A 25 -10.35 16.23 41.81
N THR A 26 -11.14 15.25 41.37
CA THR A 26 -11.59 15.00 39.98
C THR A 26 -10.68 15.57 38.89
N GLY A 27 -9.62 14.82 38.58
CA GLY A 27 -8.75 15.12 37.45
C GLY A 27 -9.54 15.08 36.15
N MET A 28 -9.81 16.27 35.60
CA MET A 28 -10.01 16.43 34.17
C MET A 28 -8.75 15.87 33.50
N SER A 29 -8.85 14.68 32.88
CA SER A 29 -7.77 14.15 32.06
C SER A 29 -7.53 15.13 30.93
N ILE A 30 -6.54 16.01 31.11
CA ILE A 30 -5.91 16.72 30.01
C ILE A 30 -5.14 15.64 29.27
N SER A 31 -5.78 15.05 28.27
CA SER A 31 -5.14 14.13 27.34
C SER A 31 -4.06 14.91 26.62
N THR A 32 -2.81 14.74 27.05
CA THR A 32 -1.64 15.15 26.26
C THR A 32 -1.87 14.61 24.85
N PRO A 33 -1.75 15.42 23.77
CA PRO A 33 -1.92 14.91 22.42
C PRO A 33 -1.00 13.70 22.26
N ALA A 34 -1.58 12.54 21.95
CA ALA A 34 -0.81 11.34 21.68
C ALA A 34 0.18 11.69 20.55
N ALA A 35 1.46 11.39 20.75
CA ALA A 35 2.45 11.61 19.72
C ALA A 35 2.05 10.78 18.49
N THR A 36 1.94 11.42 17.33
CA THR A 36 1.63 10.76 16.06
C THR A 36 2.81 10.88 15.12
N THR A 37 3.07 9.82 14.36
CA THR A 37 4.03 9.82 13.26
C THR A 37 3.27 10.00 11.94
N THR A 38 3.74 10.93 11.11
CA THR A 38 3.18 11.15 9.79
C THR A 38 3.81 10.23 8.76
N VAL A 39 2.99 9.56 7.96
CA VAL A 39 3.35 8.74 6.82
C VAL A 39 2.69 9.35 5.59
N SER A 40 3.49 9.78 4.63
CA SER A 40 3.01 10.37 3.38
C SER A 40 3.53 9.60 2.19
N GLY A 41 2.72 9.52 1.14
CA GLY A 41 3.01 8.71 -0.03
C GLY A 41 2.07 9.01 -1.20
N LYS A 42 2.05 8.10 -2.17
CA LYS A 42 1.18 8.17 -3.34
C LYS A 42 0.45 6.84 -3.54
N VAL A 43 -0.79 6.90 -4.01
CA VAL A 43 -1.55 5.73 -4.48
C VAL A 43 -1.66 5.80 -6.00
N ALA A 44 -1.26 4.74 -6.70
CA ALA A 44 -1.33 4.73 -8.15
C ALA A 44 -1.44 3.33 -8.79
N ASP A 45 -2.27 3.22 -9.83
CA ASP A 45 -2.02 2.40 -11.01
C ASP A 45 -1.66 3.29 -12.21
N GLY A 46 -2.44 4.34 -12.46
CA GLY A 46 -2.07 5.75 -12.56
C GLY A 46 -2.48 6.48 -11.27
N TYR A 47 -2.08 7.73 -11.05
CA TYR A 47 -2.37 8.38 -9.75
C TYR A 47 -3.88 8.39 -9.45
N LEU A 48 -4.26 7.88 -8.28
CA LEU A 48 -5.66 7.71 -7.88
C LEU A 48 -6.11 8.82 -6.95
N VAL A 49 -7.13 9.59 -7.36
CA VAL A 49 -7.74 10.66 -6.56
C VAL A 49 -9.00 10.16 -5.86
N GLY A 50 -9.15 10.45 -4.56
CA GLY A 50 -10.32 10.02 -3.80
C GLY A 50 -10.29 8.55 -3.37
N ALA A 51 -9.13 7.90 -3.35
CA ALA A 51 -8.96 6.57 -2.78
C ALA A 51 -8.90 6.65 -1.25
N THR A 52 -9.56 5.72 -0.56
CA THR A 52 -9.50 5.65 0.92
C THR A 52 -8.25 4.91 1.34
N VAL A 53 -7.39 5.53 2.14
CA VAL A 53 -6.10 4.96 2.58
C VAL A 53 -6.12 4.77 4.09
N PHE A 54 -5.76 3.59 4.59
CA PHE A 54 -5.81 3.29 6.03
C PHE A 54 -4.72 2.31 6.47
N LEU A 55 -4.40 2.36 7.77
CA LEU A 55 -3.49 1.41 8.42
C LEU A 55 -4.29 0.19 8.88
N ASP A 56 -4.06 -0.96 8.25
CA ASP A 56 -4.81 -2.18 8.47
C ASP A 56 -4.16 -3.01 9.60
N ARG A 57 -4.62 -2.80 10.83
CA ARG A 57 -4.03 -3.35 12.06
C ARG A 57 -4.36 -4.82 12.25
N ASN A 58 -5.50 -5.27 11.76
CA ASN A 58 -5.93 -6.66 11.86
C ASN A 58 -5.70 -7.47 10.56
N ARG A 59 -5.23 -6.80 9.50
CA ARG A 59 -4.83 -7.36 8.21
C ARG A 59 -6.00 -7.97 7.43
N ASN A 60 -7.19 -7.40 7.56
CA ASN A 60 -8.41 -7.88 6.91
C ASN A 60 -8.79 -7.08 5.64
N TYR A 61 -7.99 -6.07 5.26
CA TYR A 61 -8.24 -5.17 4.12
C TYR A 61 -9.55 -4.37 4.19
N LEU A 62 -10.10 -4.22 5.39
CA LEU A 62 -11.28 -3.42 5.66
C LEU A 62 -10.90 -2.31 6.63
N LEU A 63 -11.51 -1.15 6.40
CA LEU A 63 -11.34 -0.03 7.32
C LEU A 63 -12.20 -0.30 8.56
N ASP A 64 -11.54 -0.67 9.66
CA ASP A 64 -12.21 -0.94 10.92
C ASP A 64 -12.25 0.29 11.85
N ALA A 65 -13.17 0.24 12.81
CA ALA A 65 -13.28 1.28 13.83
C ALA A 65 -11.98 1.40 14.64
N GLY A 66 -11.38 2.59 14.66
CA GLY A 66 -10.14 2.88 15.38
C GLY A 66 -8.86 2.70 14.56
N GLU A 67 -8.97 2.33 13.28
CA GLU A 67 -7.85 2.36 12.35
C GLU A 67 -7.64 3.77 11.78
N PRO A 68 -6.40 4.29 11.81
CA PRO A 68 -6.09 5.55 11.14
C PRO A 68 -6.41 5.48 9.65
N SER A 69 -7.11 6.49 9.14
CA SER A 69 -7.45 6.59 7.71
C SER A 69 -7.37 8.02 7.18
N THR A 70 -7.27 8.14 5.86
CA THR A 70 -7.21 9.38 5.10
C THR A 70 -7.74 9.13 3.67
N THR A 71 -7.77 10.16 2.84
CA THR A 71 -8.17 10.06 1.42
C THR A 71 -7.08 10.65 0.54
N SER A 72 -6.83 10.03 -0.62
CA SER A 72 -5.86 10.57 -1.57
C SER A 72 -6.35 11.88 -2.20
N ASP A 73 -5.43 12.84 -2.32
CA ASP A 73 -5.66 14.18 -2.86
C ASP A 73 -5.67 14.19 -4.41
N GLY A 74 -5.86 15.38 -5.00
CA GLY A 74 -5.91 15.60 -6.45
C GLY A 74 -4.63 15.25 -7.23
N SER A 75 -3.56 14.89 -6.54
CA SER A 75 -2.30 14.41 -7.12
C SER A 75 -2.03 12.92 -6.84
N GLY A 76 -3.03 12.22 -6.28
CA GLY A 76 -2.90 10.86 -5.74
C GLY A 76 -2.04 10.77 -4.48
N GLY A 77 -1.71 11.90 -3.86
CA GLY A 77 -0.95 11.98 -2.62
C GLY A 77 -1.81 11.65 -1.42
N TYR A 78 -1.24 11.05 -0.38
CA TYR A 78 -1.92 10.86 0.89
C TYR A 78 -1.00 11.23 2.05
N THR A 79 -1.61 11.62 3.16
CA THR A 79 -0.93 11.87 4.44
C THR A 79 -1.74 11.21 5.54
N LEU A 80 -1.13 10.25 6.21
CA LEU A 80 -1.72 9.42 7.24
C LEU A 80 -0.95 9.62 8.56
N ASN A 81 -1.65 9.95 9.64
CA ASN A 81 -1.05 10.06 10.96
C ASN A 81 -1.31 8.76 11.73
N ILE A 82 -0.26 8.06 12.11
CA ILE A 82 -0.33 6.77 12.82
C ILE A 82 0.38 6.87 14.17
N ASP A 83 0.18 5.86 15.02
CA ASP A 83 0.98 5.71 16.23
C ASP A 83 2.46 5.44 15.83
N PRO A 84 3.46 6.11 16.44
CA PRO A 84 4.86 5.80 16.21
C PRO A 84 5.21 4.31 16.39
N ALA A 85 4.53 3.60 17.29
CA ALA A 85 4.72 2.17 17.52
C ALA A 85 4.21 1.28 16.37
N ASP A 86 3.33 1.81 15.52
CA ASP A 86 2.72 1.07 14.40
C ASP A 86 3.57 1.12 13.13
N VAL A 87 4.56 2.02 13.06
CA VAL A 87 5.48 2.13 11.92
C VAL A 87 6.20 0.79 11.72
N GLY A 88 6.10 0.22 10.52
CA GLY A 88 6.74 -1.06 10.20
C GLY A 88 5.96 -2.31 10.65
N GLN A 89 4.87 -2.16 11.42
CA GLN A 89 4.14 -3.30 12.01
C GLN A 89 2.93 -3.73 11.20
N TYR A 90 2.22 -2.77 10.62
CA TYR A 90 0.97 -2.99 9.91
C TYR A 90 1.05 -2.47 8.48
N PRO A 91 0.42 -3.18 7.52
CA PRO A 91 0.35 -2.72 6.15
C PRO A 91 -0.55 -1.48 6.03
N ILE A 92 -0.30 -0.69 4.99
CA ILE A 92 -1.22 0.38 4.57
C ILE A 92 -1.97 -0.11 3.36
N VAL A 93 -3.28 0.04 3.40
CA VAL A 93 -4.22 -0.39 2.36
C VAL A 93 -4.86 0.83 1.73
N ALA A 94 -5.07 0.79 0.41
CA ALA A 94 -5.82 1.79 -0.33
C ALA A 94 -6.99 1.14 -1.08
N LEU A 95 -8.19 1.64 -0.86
CA LEU A 95 -9.41 1.22 -1.54
C LEU A 95 -9.75 2.23 -2.63
N ALA A 96 -9.69 1.78 -3.89
CA ALA A 96 -10.27 2.48 -5.02
C ALA A 96 -11.75 2.08 -5.15
N ILE A 97 -12.65 3.05 -5.20
CA ILE A 97 -14.10 2.85 -5.18
C ILE A 97 -14.67 3.15 -6.55
N LYS A 98 -15.44 2.21 -7.09
CA LYS A 98 -16.18 2.36 -8.34
C LYS A 98 -16.95 3.68 -8.39
N ASP A 99 -16.92 4.33 -9.56
CA ASP A 99 -17.64 5.58 -9.85
C ASP A 99 -17.28 6.76 -8.93
N THR A 100 -16.26 6.61 -8.07
CA THR A 100 -15.86 7.61 -7.06
C THR A 100 -14.38 7.97 -7.17
N THR A 101 -13.49 6.98 -7.16
CA THR A 101 -12.05 7.21 -7.31
C THR A 101 -11.74 7.52 -8.76
N ILE A 102 -10.96 8.58 -9.02
CA ILE A 102 -10.58 9.00 -10.38
C ILE A 102 -9.15 8.53 -10.65
N ASP A 103 -8.96 7.84 -11.78
CA ASP A 103 -7.64 7.51 -12.31
C ASP A 103 -7.15 8.64 -13.22
N LEU A 104 -6.03 9.28 -12.85
CA LEU A 104 -5.47 10.41 -13.58
C LEU A 104 -4.87 10.07 -14.95
N ASP A 105 -4.62 8.79 -15.26
CA ASP A 105 -4.21 8.39 -16.61
C ASP A 105 -5.34 8.57 -17.62
N THR A 106 -6.56 8.23 -17.19
CA THR A 106 -7.76 8.30 -18.04
C THR A 106 -8.60 9.54 -17.78
N ASN A 107 -8.40 10.20 -16.63
CA ASN A 107 -9.25 11.25 -16.09
C ASN A 107 -10.73 10.81 -15.99
N GLN A 108 -10.96 9.52 -15.72
CA GLN A 108 -12.28 8.93 -15.53
C GLN A 108 -12.38 8.23 -14.18
N PRO A 109 -13.58 8.08 -13.63
CA PRO A 109 -13.80 7.21 -12.47
C PRO A 109 -13.39 5.77 -12.78
N VAL A 110 -12.86 5.08 -11.77
CA VAL A 110 -12.54 3.65 -11.88
C VAL A 110 -13.85 2.86 -12.06
N GLN A 111 -13.83 1.90 -12.99
CA GLN A 111 -15.04 1.16 -13.39
C GLN A 111 -15.40 0.01 -12.45
N SER A 112 -14.45 -0.41 -11.62
CA SER A 112 -14.61 -1.41 -10.59
C SER A 112 -13.86 -0.96 -9.34
N SER A 113 -14.38 -1.29 -8.17
CA SER A 113 -13.61 -1.15 -6.93
C SER A 113 -12.48 -2.17 -6.90
N TYR A 114 -11.36 -1.83 -6.28
CA TYR A 114 -10.27 -2.76 -6.01
C TYR A 114 -9.42 -2.27 -4.83
N VAL A 115 -8.70 -3.20 -4.22
CA VAL A 115 -7.87 -2.94 -3.04
C VAL A 115 -6.40 -3.06 -3.42
N LEU A 116 -5.63 -2.03 -3.09
CA LEU A 116 -4.18 -1.99 -3.18
C LEU A 116 -3.57 -1.97 -1.78
N SER A 117 -2.32 -2.39 -1.66
CA SER A 117 -1.64 -2.40 -0.38
C SER A 117 -0.12 -2.29 -0.49
N MET A 118 0.50 -1.95 0.62
CA MET A 118 1.95 -1.92 0.81
C MET A 118 2.32 -2.74 2.04
N HIS A 119 3.42 -3.50 1.94
CA HIS A 119 3.91 -4.31 3.05
C HIS A 119 4.38 -3.44 4.23
N ALA A 120 4.12 -3.90 5.44
CA ALA A 120 4.36 -3.15 6.68
C ALA A 120 5.79 -2.62 6.80
N VAL A 121 6.81 -3.44 6.52
CA VAL A 121 8.22 -3.03 6.66
C VAL A 121 8.68 -2.00 5.61
N SER A 122 7.86 -1.74 4.59
CA SER A 122 8.12 -0.67 3.61
C SER A 122 7.59 0.68 4.10
N VAL A 123 6.73 0.68 5.13
CA VAL A 123 6.16 1.91 5.70
C VAL A 123 7.26 2.66 6.41
N SER A 124 7.54 3.86 5.90
CA SER A 124 8.56 4.75 6.45
C SER A 124 7.93 6.07 6.88
N PRO A 125 8.31 6.64 8.04
CA PRO A 125 7.89 7.98 8.43
C PRO A 125 8.25 9.00 7.36
N SER A 126 7.33 9.91 7.06
CA SER A 126 7.65 11.07 6.22
C SER A 126 8.26 12.16 7.09
N ALA A 127 9.44 12.65 6.70
CA ALA A 127 9.94 13.90 7.28
C ALA A 127 8.94 15.01 6.96
N THR A 128 8.53 15.78 7.96
CA THR A 128 7.55 16.86 7.84
C THR A 128 7.89 17.75 6.64
N GLY A 129 7.03 17.76 5.61
CA GLY A 129 7.19 18.59 4.41
C GLY A 129 7.81 17.92 3.17
N SER A 130 8.17 16.63 3.21
CA SER A 130 8.68 15.90 2.05
C SER A 130 7.62 15.02 1.39
N VAL A 131 6.93 15.58 0.39
CA VAL A 131 6.15 14.81 -0.62
C VAL A 131 7.00 14.56 -1.89
N THR A 132 8.28 14.97 -1.88
CA THR A 132 9.12 15.00 -3.08
C THR A 132 10.26 13.98 -3.00
N GLY A 133 10.05 12.83 -3.66
CA GLY A 133 11.05 12.38 -4.63
C GLY A 133 12.01 11.25 -4.29
N SER A 134 12.01 10.62 -3.12
CA SER A 134 12.90 9.47 -2.86
C SER A 134 12.26 8.46 -1.90
N VAL A 135 11.94 7.26 -2.43
CA VAL A 135 11.46 6.05 -1.71
C VAL A 135 10.26 6.24 -0.75
N GLY A 136 9.31 7.11 -1.09
CA GLY A 136 8.14 7.38 -0.24
C GLY A 136 6.98 6.43 -0.51
N ASN A 137 6.66 5.56 0.45
CA ASN A 137 5.35 4.93 0.69
C ASN A 137 4.39 4.85 -0.52
N PHE A 138 4.78 4.09 -1.54
CA PHE A 138 4.07 4.04 -2.82
C PHE A 138 3.14 2.82 -2.86
N ILE A 139 1.83 3.08 -2.89
CA ILE A 139 0.79 2.04 -2.94
C ILE A 139 0.37 1.85 -4.40
N SER A 140 0.58 0.66 -4.94
CA SER A 140 0.30 0.30 -6.31
C SER A 140 -0.05 -1.18 -6.47
N PRO A 141 -0.55 -1.62 -7.64
CA PRO A 141 -0.69 -3.04 -7.94
C PRO A 141 0.61 -3.83 -7.75
N ILE A 142 1.77 -3.22 -8.06
CA ILE A 142 3.08 -3.86 -7.89
C ILE A 142 3.48 -3.96 -6.41
N SER A 143 3.25 -2.91 -5.60
CA SER A 143 3.51 -3.00 -4.15
C SER A 143 2.58 -4.00 -3.45
N THR A 144 1.36 -4.12 -3.97
CA THR A 144 0.35 -5.09 -3.51
C THR A 144 0.85 -6.50 -3.78
N GLN A 145 1.28 -6.76 -5.02
CA GLN A 145 1.87 -8.04 -5.40
C GLN A 145 3.07 -8.40 -4.52
N LEU A 146 3.94 -7.43 -4.26
CA LEU A 146 5.10 -7.60 -3.38
C LEU A 146 4.70 -7.93 -1.95
N ARG A 147 3.67 -7.27 -1.40
CA ARG A 147 3.12 -7.62 -0.08
C ARG A 147 2.61 -9.05 -0.08
N GLU A 148 1.82 -9.46 -1.06
CA GLU A 148 1.32 -10.84 -1.12
C GLU A 148 2.48 -11.86 -1.21
N MET A 149 3.56 -11.52 -1.90
CA MET A 149 4.77 -12.37 -1.94
C MET A 149 5.36 -12.54 -0.56
N MET A 150 5.54 -11.46 0.19
CA MET A 150 6.02 -11.52 1.58
C MET A 150 5.09 -12.36 2.46
N GLU A 151 3.78 -12.19 2.29
CA GLU A 151 2.77 -12.94 3.03
C GLU A 151 2.83 -14.44 2.76
N THR A 152 3.45 -14.93 1.66
CA THR A 152 3.69 -16.37 1.43
C THR A 152 4.65 -17.00 2.45
N GLY A 153 5.43 -16.20 3.17
CA GLY A 153 6.48 -16.67 4.07
C GLY A 153 7.68 -17.32 3.37
N LYS A 154 7.73 -17.32 2.03
CA LYS A 154 8.86 -17.87 1.24
C LYS A 154 10.05 -16.92 1.13
N TYR A 155 9.85 -15.65 1.46
CA TYR A 155 10.85 -14.60 1.31
C TYR A 155 11.18 -14.06 2.70
N GLU A 156 12.46 -14.07 3.04
CA GLU A 156 12.94 -13.58 4.34
C GLU A 156 12.95 -12.06 4.40
N THR A 157 13.14 -11.41 3.24
CA THR A 157 13.23 -9.95 3.12
C THR A 157 12.41 -9.44 1.96
N VAL A 158 11.92 -8.19 2.09
CA VAL A 158 11.23 -7.49 0.99
C VAL A 158 12.12 -7.39 -0.24
N GLN A 159 13.43 -7.24 -0.06
CA GLN A 159 14.37 -7.18 -1.17
C GLN A 159 14.40 -8.49 -1.97
N GLN A 160 14.38 -9.64 -1.31
CA GLN A 160 14.35 -10.95 -1.98
C GLN A 160 13.05 -11.12 -2.80
N ALA A 161 11.90 -10.73 -2.23
CA ALA A 161 10.63 -10.75 -2.93
C ALA A 161 10.61 -9.75 -4.10
N ALA A 162 11.17 -8.55 -3.91
CA ALA A 162 11.27 -7.51 -4.92
C ALA A 162 12.15 -7.94 -6.09
N ASP A 163 13.25 -8.65 -5.83
CA ASP A 163 14.13 -9.18 -6.87
C ASP A 163 13.47 -10.29 -7.70
N GLU A 164 12.70 -11.17 -7.07
CA GLU A 164 11.91 -12.18 -7.79
C GLU A 164 10.81 -11.52 -8.62
N LEU A 165 10.05 -10.58 -8.05
CA LEU A 165 9.02 -9.84 -8.77
C LEU A 165 9.60 -9.08 -9.96
N ARG A 166 10.77 -8.47 -9.80
CA ARG A 166 11.52 -7.78 -10.85
C ARG A 166 11.87 -8.72 -12.01
N VAL A 167 12.37 -9.92 -11.70
CA VAL A 167 12.68 -10.93 -12.73
C VAL A 167 11.43 -11.31 -13.51
N GLN A 168 10.31 -11.53 -12.82
CA GLN A 168 9.07 -11.94 -13.47
C GLN A 168 8.44 -10.82 -14.31
N LEU A 169 8.52 -9.56 -13.84
CA LEU A 169 8.20 -8.37 -14.62
C LEU A 169 9.14 -8.18 -15.83
N GLY A 170 10.20 -8.98 -15.97
CA GLY A 170 11.19 -8.84 -17.04
C GLY A 170 12.04 -7.58 -16.92
N MET A 171 12.20 -7.06 -15.71
CA MET A 171 12.96 -5.84 -15.44
C MET A 171 14.44 -6.15 -15.19
N PRO A 172 15.37 -5.32 -15.70
CA PRO A 172 16.80 -5.55 -15.51
C PRO A 172 17.19 -5.48 -14.03
N GLN A 173 18.33 -6.09 -13.68
CA GLN A 173 18.89 -6.02 -12.32
C GLN A 173 19.07 -4.57 -11.86
N GLY A 174 18.80 -4.33 -10.58
CA GLY A 174 18.93 -3.00 -9.95
C GLY A 174 17.72 -2.07 -10.14
N MET A 175 16.71 -2.44 -10.91
CA MET A 175 15.45 -1.68 -10.98
C MET A 175 14.69 -1.78 -9.67
N ASN A 176 14.22 -0.63 -9.15
CA ASN A 176 13.41 -0.59 -7.95
C ASN A 176 11.92 -0.77 -8.31
N VAL A 177 11.36 -1.93 -8.00
CA VAL A 177 9.95 -2.25 -8.26
C VAL A 177 8.96 -1.52 -7.35
N GLN A 178 9.44 -0.97 -6.24
CA GLN A 178 8.63 -0.20 -5.27
C GLN A 178 8.69 1.31 -5.52
N ALA A 179 9.45 1.75 -6.52
CA ALA A 179 9.55 3.16 -6.85
C ALA A 179 8.23 3.68 -7.45
N ASP A 180 8.02 4.99 -7.33
CA ASP A 180 6.96 5.70 -8.04
C ASP A 180 7.24 5.67 -9.55
N TYR A 181 6.78 4.60 -10.19
CA TYR A 181 6.99 4.34 -11.61
C TYR A 181 6.20 5.33 -12.49
N VAL A 182 5.17 6.00 -11.96
CA VAL A 182 4.40 7.00 -12.71
C VAL A 182 5.28 8.23 -12.90
N ARG A 183 5.85 8.74 -11.81
CA ARG A 183 6.79 9.87 -11.86
C ARG A 183 8.03 9.54 -12.69
N LEU A 184 8.63 8.36 -12.47
CA LEU A 184 9.87 7.97 -13.14
C LEU A 184 9.64 7.58 -14.62
N GLY A 185 8.45 7.12 -14.97
CA GLY A 185 8.03 6.90 -16.36
C GLY A 185 7.82 8.19 -17.15
N SER A 186 7.57 9.31 -16.46
CA SER A 186 7.47 10.66 -17.02
C SER A 186 8.76 11.48 -16.89
N ALA A 187 9.88 10.85 -16.53
CA ALA A 187 11.19 11.51 -16.46
C ALA A 187 11.68 12.03 -17.83
N SER A 188 12.79 12.75 -17.83
CA SER A 188 13.45 13.24 -19.07
C SER A 188 13.69 12.09 -20.06
N SER A 189 13.69 12.39 -21.36
CA SER A 189 14.07 11.45 -22.41
C SER A 189 15.47 10.88 -22.30
N ASP A 190 16.33 11.57 -21.58
CA ASP A 190 17.72 11.16 -21.38
C ASP A 190 17.85 10.13 -20.24
N ASP A 191 16.80 9.91 -19.45
CA ASP A 191 16.81 8.90 -18.39
C ASP A 191 16.77 7.49 -19.00
N PRO A 192 17.83 6.67 -18.83
CA PRO A 192 17.93 5.33 -19.41
C PRO A 192 16.93 4.32 -18.80
N ASN A 193 16.22 4.69 -17.73
CA ASN A 193 15.24 3.87 -17.05
C ASN A 193 13.80 4.31 -17.31
N ARG A 194 13.56 5.46 -17.95
CA ARG A 194 12.21 5.98 -18.21
C ARG A 194 11.30 4.95 -18.87
N VAL A 195 11.74 4.35 -19.98
CA VAL A 195 10.95 3.36 -20.74
C VAL A 195 10.64 2.12 -19.90
N LYS A 196 11.53 1.75 -18.97
CA LYS A 196 11.35 0.61 -18.07
C LYS A 196 10.27 0.91 -17.03
N TYR A 197 10.27 2.12 -16.47
CA TYR A 197 9.20 2.57 -15.57
C TYR A 197 7.86 2.75 -16.30
N GLN A 198 7.85 3.15 -17.58
CA GLN A 198 6.65 3.13 -18.42
C GLN A 198 6.11 1.70 -18.60
N ALA A 199 6.98 0.71 -18.79
CA ALA A 199 6.58 -0.69 -18.86
C ALA A 199 6.04 -1.20 -17.51
N MET A 200 6.63 -0.80 -16.38
CA MET A 200 6.09 -1.10 -15.05
C MET A 200 4.70 -0.46 -14.84
N HIS A 201 4.54 0.79 -15.26
CA HIS A 201 3.26 1.48 -15.22
C HIS A 201 2.19 0.77 -16.05
N GLN A 202 2.53 0.32 -17.26
CA GLN A 202 1.64 -0.50 -18.07
C GLN A 202 1.26 -1.81 -17.38
N ALA A 203 2.24 -2.52 -16.80
CA ALA A 203 1.98 -3.74 -16.05
C ALA A 203 1.03 -3.48 -14.87
N ALA A 204 1.22 -2.38 -14.14
CA ALA A 204 0.36 -2.00 -13.03
C ALA A 204 -1.08 -1.72 -13.49
N ARG A 205 -1.30 -0.99 -14.58
CA ARG A 205 -2.64 -0.79 -15.16
C ARG A 205 -3.32 -2.11 -15.51
N ASN A 206 -2.58 -3.03 -16.10
CA ASN A 206 -3.10 -4.34 -16.47
C ASN A 206 -3.47 -5.17 -15.23
N MET A 207 -2.64 -5.13 -14.18
CA MET A 207 -2.97 -5.73 -12.89
C MET A 207 -4.22 -5.11 -12.28
N ALA A 208 -4.33 -3.77 -12.25
CA ALA A 208 -5.51 -3.09 -11.73
C ALA A 208 -6.79 -3.47 -12.48
N SER A 209 -6.72 -3.56 -13.81
CA SER A 209 -7.84 -4.03 -14.65
C SER A 209 -8.25 -5.47 -14.30
N LEU A 210 -7.28 -6.37 -14.09
CA LEU A 210 -7.54 -7.74 -13.62
C LEU A 210 -8.16 -7.76 -12.21
N MET A 211 -7.60 -6.99 -11.28
CA MET A 211 -8.09 -6.89 -9.90
C MET A 211 -9.54 -6.38 -9.88
N GLY A 212 -9.83 -5.32 -10.62
CA GLY A 212 -11.19 -4.77 -10.75
C GLY A 212 -12.17 -5.72 -11.44
N GLY A 213 -11.73 -6.47 -12.46
CA GLY A 213 -12.54 -7.47 -13.14
C GLY A 213 -12.89 -8.68 -12.27
N GLN A 214 -12.03 -9.02 -11.30
CA GLN A 214 -12.23 -10.13 -10.37
C GLN A 214 -12.81 -9.72 -9.02
N MET A 215 -12.91 -8.42 -8.74
CA MET A 215 -13.30 -7.93 -7.42
C MET A 215 -14.68 -8.42 -6.96
N GLN A 216 -15.63 -8.64 -7.89
CA GLN A 216 -16.93 -9.21 -7.55
C GLN A 216 -16.85 -10.64 -6.97
N GLN A 217 -15.82 -11.41 -7.35
CA GLN A 217 -15.59 -12.74 -6.81
C GLN A 217 -14.86 -12.69 -5.48
N VAL A 218 -14.13 -11.61 -5.21
CA VAL A 218 -13.29 -11.44 -4.03
C VAL A 218 -13.99 -10.72 -2.89
N MET A 219 -14.91 -9.81 -3.20
CA MET A 219 -15.71 -9.14 -2.19
C MET A 219 -16.97 -9.95 -1.88
N GLY A 220 -17.34 -10.04 -0.60
CA GLY A 220 -18.59 -10.66 -0.18
C GLY A 220 -19.82 -10.05 -0.87
N ALA A 221 -20.92 -10.82 -0.93
CA ALA A 221 -22.17 -10.38 -1.54
C ALA A 221 -22.65 -9.04 -0.93
N GLY A 222 -22.56 -7.95 -1.71
CA GLY A 222 -22.88 -6.58 -1.27
C GLY A 222 -21.98 -5.48 -1.87
N ALA A 223 -20.86 -5.84 -2.49
CA ALA A 223 -19.82 -4.90 -2.96
C ALA A 223 -20.22 -3.96 -4.11
N GLY A 224 -21.38 -4.16 -4.73
CA GLY A 224 -21.85 -3.36 -5.87
C GLY A 224 -22.65 -2.10 -5.49
N ALA A 225 -22.81 -1.80 -4.20
CA ALA A 225 -23.74 -0.78 -3.72
C ALA A 225 -23.15 0.22 -2.71
N ALA A 226 -21.82 0.31 -2.58
CA ALA A 226 -21.19 1.37 -1.79
C ALA A 226 -21.27 2.70 -2.58
N THR A 227 -22.42 3.34 -2.52
CA THR A 227 -22.56 4.75 -2.90
C THR A 227 -21.80 5.60 -1.89
N ALA A 228 -21.13 6.66 -2.36
CA ALA A 228 -20.23 7.54 -1.61
C ALA A 228 -20.80 8.17 -0.31
N ALA A 229 -22.05 7.90 0.05
CA ALA A 229 -22.73 8.39 1.25
C ALA A 229 -22.98 7.33 2.33
N SER A 230 -22.81 6.03 2.07
CA SER A 230 -22.86 5.03 3.14
C SER A 230 -21.49 4.88 3.76
N THR A 231 -21.26 5.62 4.85
CA THR A 231 -20.29 5.39 5.94
C THR A 231 -19.22 4.35 5.63
N ALA A 232 -17.94 4.76 5.72
CA ALA A 232 -16.71 3.97 5.60
C ALA A 232 -16.65 2.59 6.33
N ASN A 233 -17.71 2.19 7.03
CA ASN A 233 -17.88 0.97 7.81
C ASN A 233 -18.65 -0.15 7.08
N ASN A 234 -19.00 -0.01 5.79
CA ASN A 234 -19.76 -1.02 5.04
C ASN A 234 -19.20 -1.29 3.63
N ALA A 235 -17.87 -1.21 3.45
CA ALA A 235 -17.27 -1.92 2.33
C ALA A 235 -17.53 -3.43 2.55
N ALA A 236 -18.13 -4.10 1.57
CA ALA A 236 -18.33 -5.55 1.67
C ALA A 236 -16.99 -6.21 1.99
N PRO A 237 -16.95 -7.18 2.91
CA PRO A 237 -15.68 -7.69 3.37
C PRO A 237 -14.91 -8.35 2.24
N VAL A 238 -13.60 -8.10 2.18
CA VAL A 238 -12.69 -8.79 1.26
C VAL A 238 -12.53 -10.23 1.76
N ASP A 239 -12.88 -11.21 0.94
CA ASP A 239 -12.46 -12.59 1.18
C ASP A 239 -10.96 -12.66 0.91
N VAL A 240 -10.20 -12.72 1.99
CA VAL A 240 -8.73 -12.67 1.96
C VAL A 240 -8.15 -13.85 1.19
N ASP A 241 -8.77 -15.02 1.24
CA ASP A 241 -8.28 -16.21 0.55
C ASP A 241 -8.48 -16.08 -0.97
N ARG A 242 -9.64 -15.56 -1.38
CA ARG A 242 -9.92 -15.26 -2.78
C ARG A 242 -9.08 -14.10 -3.32
N TYR A 243 -8.86 -13.06 -2.52
CA TYR A 243 -7.97 -11.96 -2.87
C TYR A 243 -6.55 -12.46 -3.12
N ARG A 244 -6.04 -13.29 -2.22
CA ARG A 244 -4.71 -13.91 -2.34
C ARG A 244 -4.60 -14.82 -3.56
N ALA A 245 -5.60 -15.67 -3.80
CA ALA A 245 -5.62 -16.50 -4.99
C ALA A 245 -5.69 -15.69 -6.29
N MET A 246 -6.44 -14.57 -6.31
CA MET A 246 -6.45 -13.63 -7.42
C MET A 246 -5.05 -13.07 -7.67
N MET A 247 -4.39 -12.54 -6.64
CA MET A 247 -3.02 -12.01 -6.76
C MET A 247 -2.01 -13.10 -7.15
N GLY A 248 -2.17 -14.33 -6.66
CA GLY A 248 -1.36 -15.47 -7.06
C GLY A 248 -1.55 -15.85 -8.53
N GLY A 249 -2.79 -15.79 -9.04
CA GLY A 249 -3.11 -16.01 -10.45
C GLY A 249 -2.54 -14.93 -11.37
N ILE A 250 -2.63 -13.66 -10.95
CA ILE A 250 -2.00 -12.52 -11.65
C ILE A 250 -0.48 -12.72 -11.72
N PHE A 251 0.14 -13.11 -10.60
CA PHE A 251 1.58 -13.37 -10.54
C PHE A 251 2.04 -14.53 -11.43
N SER A 252 1.34 -15.68 -11.39
CA SER A 252 1.65 -16.81 -12.27
C SER A 252 1.63 -16.44 -13.76
N ASN A 253 0.82 -15.44 -14.12
CA ASN A 253 0.63 -14.99 -15.50
C ASN A 253 1.24 -13.62 -15.77
N ILE A 254 2.13 -13.14 -14.91
CA ILE A 254 2.68 -11.77 -14.98
C ILE A 254 3.42 -11.48 -16.29
N SER A 255 3.94 -12.52 -16.95
CA SER A 255 4.52 -12.41 -18.29
C SER A 255 3.53 -11.95 -19.36
N SER A 256 2.26 -12.34 -19.24
CA SER A 256 1.15 -11.84 -20.07
C SER A 256 0.65 -10.48 -19.59
N VAL A 257 0.71 -10.23 -18.27
CA VAL A 257 0.23 -8.97 -17.67
C VAL A 257 1.18 -7.80 -17.92
N LYS A 258 2.49 -8.01 -18.11
CA LYS A 258 3.44 -6.92 -18.35
C LYS A 258 3.41 -6.32 -19.77
N GLY A 259 2.82 -7.03 -20.73
CA GLY A 259 2.82 -6.65 -22.14
C GLY A 259 1.72 -5.64 -22.50
N PRO A 260 1.66 -5.20 -23.77
CA PRO A 260 0.47 -4.56 -24.31
C PRO A 260 -0.74 -5.49 -24.09
N ASN A 261 -1.88 -4.95 -23.68
CA ASN A 261 -3.10 -5.72 -23.44
C ASN A 261 -3.54 -6.47 -24.72
N ALA A 262 -3.06 -7.69 -24.92
CA ALA A 262 -3.62 -8.61 -25.90
C ALA A 262 -4.99 -9.03 -25.36
N GLN A 263 -6.03 -8.37 -25.84
CA GLN A 263 -7.40 -8.44 -25.31
C GLN A 263 -7.89 -9.90 -25.16
N SER A 264 -7.50 -10.78 -26.07
CA SER A 264 -7.83 -12.22 -26.03
C SER A 264 -7.12 -12.99 -24.90
N GLU A 265 -5.83 -12.76 -24.67
CA GLU A 265 -5.07 -13.42 -23.59
C GLU A 265 -5.58 -12.96 -22.23
N MET A 266 -5.81 -11.65 -22.09
CA MET A 266 -6.34 -11.06 -20.86
C MET A 266 -7.76 -11.57 -20.57
N THR A 267 -8.62 -11.66 -21.59
CA THR A 267 -9.97 -12.21 -21.44
C THR A 267 -9.94 -13.68 -21.03
N THR A 268 -9.04 -14.48 -21.62
CA THR A 268 -8.86 -15.89 -21.27
C THR A 268 -8.37 -16.04 -19.83
N LEU A 269 -7.40 -15.21 -19.43
CA LEU A 269 -6.87 -15.16 -18.06
C LEU A 269 -7.97 -14.76 -17.07
N MET A 270 -8.75 -13.72 -17.36
CA MET A 270 -9.91 -13.32 -16.55
C MET A 270 -10.90 -14.46 -16.41
N GLY A 271 -11.24 -15.17 -17.50
CA GLY A 271 -12.17 -16.31 -17.44
C GLY A 271 -11.64 -17.46 -16.56
N ALA A 272 -10.35 -17.79 -16.68
CA ALA A 272 -9.70 -18.81 -15.86
C ALA A 272 -9.66 -18.41 -14.37
N MET A 273 -9.37 -17.13 -14.07
CA MET A 273 -9.40 -16.60 -12.71
C MET A 273 -10.82 -16.62 -12.14
N THR A 274 -11.82 -16.14 -12.88
CA THR A 274 -13.22 -16.16 -12.42
C THR A 274 -13.68 -17.58 -12.08
N SER A 275 -13.33 -18.56 -12.92
CA SER A 275 -13.63 -19.97 -12.67
C SER A 275 -12.95 -20.48 -11.39
N THR A 276 -11.67 -20.16 -11.21
CA THR A 276 -10.90 -20.57 -10.02
C THR A 276 -11.44 -19.92 -8.74
N LEU A 277 -11.73 -18.61 -8.79
CA LEU A 277 -12.21 -17.85 -7.64
C LEU A 277 -13.62 -18.27 -7.23
N SER A 278 -14.52 -18.49 -8.19
CA SER A 278 -15.88 -18.94 -7.92
C SER A 278 -15.93 -20.35 -7.32
N ALA A 279 -14.97 -21.21 -7.66
CA ALA A 279 -14.86 -22.57 -7.12
C ALA A 279 -14.30 -22.63 -5.68
N MET A 280 -13.65 -21.58 -5.19
CA MET A 280 -13.16 -21.57 -3.80
C MET A 280 -14.31 -21.30 -2.82
N PRO A 281 -14.34 -21.95 -1.66
CA PRO A 281 -15.29 -21.61 -0.62
C PRO A 281 -15.07 -20.15 -0.18
N MET A 282 -16.16 -19.40 0.00
CA MET A 282 -16.07 -18.11 0.68
C MET A 282 -15.76 -18.38 2.15
N THR A 283 -14.64 -17.87 2.66
CA THR A 283 -14.38 -17.91 4.10
C THR A 283 -15.10 -16.74 4.78
N ALA A 284 -15.53 -16.95 6.03
CA ALA A 284 -16.23 -15.90 6.76
C ALA A 284 -15.29 -14.69 6.95
N PRO A 285 -15.78 -13.46 6.78
CA PRO A 285 -14.97 -12.27 6.94
C PRO A 285 -14.40 -12.17 8.36
N GLY A 286 -13.10 -11.84 8.48
CA GLY A 286 -12.42 -11.67 9.76
C GLY A 286 -11.82 -12.94 10.39
N GLN A 287 -11.70 -14.05 9.66
CA GLN A 287 -10.99 -15.23 10.19
C GLN A 287 -9.45 -15.02 10.15
N PRO A 288 -8.74 -15.21 11.27
CA PRO A 288 -7.28 -15.05 11.30
C PRO A 288 -6.60 -16.17 10.49
N PHE A 289 -5.73 -15.79 9.56
CA PHE A 289 -4.58 -16.45 8.89
C PHE A 289 -4.34 -17.97 9.00
N ARG A 290 -5.37 -18.79 9.20
CA ARG A 290 -5.19 -20.22 9.39
C ARG A 290 -5.42 -20.93 8.07
N ASN A 291 -4.27 -21.22 7.47
CA ASN A 291 -4.04 -22.16 6.38
C ASN A 291 -4.07 -21.52 4.99
N MET A 292 -2.90 -21.07 4.53
CA MET A 292 -2.67 -20.69 3.13
C MET A 292 -3.20 -21.77 2.19
N SER A 293 -4.10 -21.38 1.28
CA SER A 293 -4.56 -22.29 0.24
C SER A 293 -3.35 -22.82 -0.56
N SER A 294 -3.41 -24.11 -0.92
CA SER A 294 -2.41 -24.72 -1.80
C SER A 294 -2.31 -23.98 -3.15
N ALA A 295 -3.42 -23.39 -3.60
CA ALA A 295 -3.49 -22.53 -4.78
C ALA A 295 -2.60 -21.27 -4.65
N PHE A 296 -2.65 -20.58 -3.50
CA PHE A 296 -1.78 -19.43 -3.22
C PHE A 296 -0.30 -19.83 -3.18
N ARG A 297 0.03 -20.93 -2.49
CA ARG A 297 1.40 -21.42 -2.38
C ARG A 297 1.96 -21.92 -3.72
N GLY A 298 1.12 -22.50 -4.57
CA GLY A 298 1.47 -22.98 -5.90
C GLY A 298 1.65 -21.84 -6.91
N GLY A 299 0.72 -20.88 -6.94
CA GLY A 299 0.73 -19.79 -7.92
C GLY A 299 1.83 -18.73 -7.70
N MET A 300 2.26 -18.53 -6.45
CA MET A 300 3.35 -17.60 -6.12
C MET A 300 4.71 -18.26 -5.93
N GLY A 301 4.78 -19.59 -6.11
CA GLY A 301 6.04 -20.32 -6.17
C GLY A 301 6.66 -20.20 -7.55
N GLY A 302 7.38 -19.11 -7.79
CA GLY A 302 8.44 -19.15 -8.79
C GLY A 302 9.31 -20.38 -8.53
N MET A 303 9.61 -21.13 -9.59
CA MET A 303 10.43 -22.34 -9.56
C MET A 303 11.81 -22.01 -8.98
N MET A 304 11.95 -22.08 -7.66
CA MET A 304 13.25 -22.23 -7.03
C MET A 304 13.76 -23.60 -7.47
N THR A 305 14.50 -23.62 -8.58
CA THR A 305 15.41 -24.71 -8.87
C THR A 305 16.21 -24.94 -7.61
N ALA A 306 15.98 -26.10 -6.98
CA ALA A 306 16.75 -26.54 -5.85
C ALA A 306 18.23 -26.41 -6.22
N ARG A 307 18.95 -25.48 -5.56
CA ARG A 307 20.40 -25.53 -5.53
C ARG A 307 20.74 -26.82 -4.79
N SER A 308 20.91 -27.88 -5.56
CA SER A 308 21.46 -29.16 -5.13
C SER A 308 22.76 -28.85 -4.41
N GLY A 309 22.75 -29.02 -3.08
CA GLY A 309 23.93 -28.93 -2.25
C GLY A 309 24.90 -30.02 -2.70
N GLY A 310 26.02 -29.60 -3.29
CA GLY A 310 27.15 -30.48 -3.54
C GLY A 310 27.61 -31.06 -2.20
N MET A 311 27.38 -32.36 -2.02
CA MET A 311 28.01 -33.13 -0.95
C MET A 311 29.51 -33.19 -1.26
N MET A 312 30.31 -32.56 -0.40
CA MET A 312 31.74 -32.82 -0.33
C MET A 312 31.94 -34.28 0.13
N LYS A 313 32.67 -35.05 -0.66
CA LYS A 313 33.47 -36.19 -0.21
C LYS A 313 34.85 -36.06 -0.87
#